data_AF-A0A970QXE5-F1
#
_entry.id   AF-A0A970QXE5-F1
#
_cell.length_a   1.000
_cell.length_b   1.000
_cell.length_c   1.000
_cell.angle_alpha   90.00
_cell.angle_beta   90.00
_cell.angle_gamma   90.00
#
_symmetry.space_group_name_H-M   'P 1'
#
loop_
_entity.id
_entity.type
_entity.pdbx_description
1 polymer ?
#
loop_
_entity_poly.entity_id
_entity_poly.type
_entity_poly.pdbx_seq_one_letter_code
_entity_poly.pdbx_strand_id
1 'polypeptide(L)'
;MSDVLSVNYFGAITLAEGVYDLLKMEKGNCAVTVSGSIAYSERGEFFVDELLTNCGDEERICRFVNTLDPYKIGGVLYVSTKMALVRWVRRIAPSWAVHCVNINTVAPGAVNTTIMPGTSVKDGFFQFILGRNARSLPSGSLDRTA
;
A
#
# COMPACT_ATOMS: atom_id res chain seq x y z
N MET A 1 -8.09 15.53 -5.08
CA MET A 1 -6.96 14.89 -4.35
C MET A 1 -7.46 13.91 -3.29
N SER A 2 -8.56 14.24 -2.61
CA SER A 2 -9.25 13.31 -1.71
C SER A 2 -9.58 11.95 -2.34
N ASP A 3 -9.83 11.84 -3.65
CA ASP A 3 -10.22 10.56 -4.27
C ASP A 3 -9.20 9.43 -4.05
N VAL A 4 -7.92 9.77 -3.88
CA VAL A 4 -6.86 8.81 -3.58
C VAL A 4 -7.12 8.09 -2.26
N LEU A 5 -7.61 8.78 -1.23
CA LEU A 5 -7.88 8.19 0.08
C LEU A 5 -9.18 7.39 0.07
N SER A 6 -10.21 7.91 -0.59
CA SER A 6 -11.49 7.23 -0.79
C SER A 6 -11.30 5.90 -1.50
N VAL A 7 -10.53 5.87 -2.59
CA VAL A 7 -10.30 4.63 -3.34
C VAL A 7 -9.31 3.71 -2.62
N ASN A 8 -8.14 4.21 -2.20
CA ASN A 8 -7.07 3.33 -1.73
C ASN A 8 -7.26 2.83 -0.30
N TYR A 9 -8.04 3.53 0.53
CA TYR A 9 -8.27 3.15 1.93
C TYR A 9 -9.72 2.72 2.15
N PHE A 10 -10.68 3.65 2.04
CA PHE A 10 -12.08 3.38 2.35
C PHE A 10 -12.68 2.33 1.43
N GLY A 11 -12.52 2.48 0.12
CA GLY A 11 -12.98 1.52 -0.87
C GLY A 11 -12.38 0.13 -0.67
N ALA A 12 -11.09 0.04 -0.33
CA ALA A 12 -10.44 -1.24 -0.02
C ALA A 12 -11.03 -1.91 1.23
N ILE A 13 -11.30 -1.13 2.28
CA ILE A 13 -11.94 -1.62 3.52
C ILE A 13 -13.36 -2.08 3.25
N THR A 14 -14.18 -1.25 2.60
CA THR A 14 -15.57 -1.58 2.28
C THR A 14 -15.67 -2.86 1.46
N LEU A 15 -14.76 -3.06 0.50
CA LEU A 15 -14.75 -4.28 -0.31
C LEU A 15 -14.32 -5.49 0.52
N ALA A 16 -13.26 -5.37 1.33
CA ALA A 16 -12.79 -6.44 2.21
C ALA A 16 -13.85 -6.86 3.24
N GLU A 17 -14.55 -5.91 3.86
CA GLU A 17 -15.65 -6.17 4.79
C GLU A 17 -16.86 -6.76 4.06
N GLY A 18 -17.21 -6.24 2.88
CA GLY A 18 -18.34 -6.74 2.10
C GLY A 18 -18.18 -8.18 1.61
N VAL A 19 -16.95 -8.63 1.34
CA VAL A 19 -16.67 -10.04 0.95
C VAL A 19 -16.47 -10.96 2.14
N TYR A 20 -16.39 -10.43 3.37
CA TYR A 20 -16.05 -11.20 4.56
C TYR A 20 -17.04 -12.35 4.83
N ASP A 21 -18.33 -12.10 4.68
CA ASP A 21 -19.36 -13.12 4.92
C ASP A 21 -19.22 -14.31 3.96
N LEU A 22 -18.89 -14.05 2.69
CA LEU A 22 -18.63 -15.08 1.69
C LEU A 22 -17.35 -15.86 2.02
N LEU A 23 -16.28 -15.17 2.43
CA LEU A 23 -15.04 -15.81 2.85
C LEU A 23 -15.24 -16.67 4.09
N LYS A 24 -16.10 -16.25 5.01
CA LYS A 24 -16.44 -17.00 6.22
C LYS A 24 -17.16 -18.31 5.92
N MET A 25 -18.06 -18.32 4.93
CA MET A 25 -18.77 -19.55 4.49
C MET A 25 -17.78 -20.61 3.97
N GLU A 26 -16.81 -20.18 3.15
CA GLU A 26 -15.86 -21.08 2.48
C GLU A 26 -14.52 -21.25 3.22
N LYS A 27 -14.34 -20.60 4.38
CA LYS A 27 -13.05 -20.53 5.11
C LYS A 27 -11.90 -20.06 4.19
N GLY A 28 -12.20 -19.04 3.40
CA GLY A 28 -11.32 -18.51 2.36
C GLY A 28 -10.18 -17.65 2.89
N ASN A 29 -9.31 -17.22 1.96
CA ASN A 29 -8.20 -16.30 2.25
C ASN A 29 -8.40 -15.00 1.46
N CYS A 30 -8.05 -13.88 2.07
CA CYS A 30 -8.07 -12.55 1.47
C CYS A 30 -6.65 -11.98 1.37
N ALA A 31 -6.30 -11.43 0.22
CA ALA A 31 -5.06 -10.71 0.01
C ALA A 31 -5.35 -9.26 -0.40
N VAL A 32 -4.79 -8.31 0.32
CA VAL A 32 -4.94 -6.88 0.07
C VAL A 32 -3.64 -6.30 -0.48
N THR A 33 -3.71 -5.67 -1.65
CA THR A 33 -2.53 -5.07 -2.28
C THR A 33 -2.28 -3.67 -1.74
N VAL A 34 -1.11 -3.50 -1.12
CA VAL A 34 -0.61 -2.22 -0.62
C VAL A 34 0.50 -1.69 -1.55
N SER A 35 1.44 -0.91 -1.04
CA SER A 35 2.60 -0.47 -1.83
C SER A 35 3.88 -0.66 -1.03
N GLY A 36 4.95 -1.11 -1.66
CA GLY A 36 6.27 -1.25 -1.04
C GLY A 36 6.93 0.09 -0.67
N SER A 37 6.45 1.20 -1.23
CA SER A 37 6.93 2.56 -0.91
C SER A 37 6.79 2.92 0.58
N ILE A 38 5.91 2.23 1.31
CA ILE A 38 5.75 2.37 2.77
C ILE A 38 7.05 2.09 3.55
N ALA A 39 8.00 1.35 2.98
CA ALA A 39 9.24 0.96 3.66
C ALA A 39 10.30 2.09 3.72
N TYR A 40 10.21 3.09 2.84
CA TYR A 40 11.23 4.16 2.73
C TYR A 40 10.66 5.56 2.95
N SER A 41 9.36 5.66 3.16
CA SER A 41 8.73 6.97 3.26
C SER A 41 8.85 7.52 4.67
N GLU A 42 9.34 8.75 4.78
CA GLU A 42 9.33 9.50 6.04
C GLU A 42 7.88 9.76 6.46
N ARG A 43 7.59 9.69 7.77
CA ARG A 43 6.26 10.02 8.28
C ARG A 43 5.92 11.44 7.87
N GLY A 44 4.81 11.58 7.14
CA GLY A 44 4.34 12.87 6.66
C GLY A 44 4.00 13.83 7.79
N GLU A 45 4.25 15.11 7.56
CA GLU A 45 3.97 16.24 8.46
C GLU A 45 2.51 16.31 8.96
N PHE A 46 1.57 15.72 8.19
CA PHE A 46 0.14 15.88 8.38
C PHE A 46 -0.58 14.70 9.07
N PHE A 47 0.15 13.66 9.49
CA PHE A 47 -0.39 12.50 10.25
C PHE A 47 -1.65 11.84 9.66
N VAL A 48 -1.82 11.90 8.33
CA VAL A 48 -3.03 11.41 7.64
C VAL A 48 -3.24 9.92 7.89
N ASP A 49 -2.18 9.13 8.02
CA ASP A 49 -2.27 7.70 8.34
C ASP A 49 -2.90 7.44 9.72
N GLU A 50 -2.67 8.32 10.70
CA GLU A 50 -3.27 8.20 12.03
C GLU A 50 -4.75 8.58 12.02
N LEU A 51 -5.12 9.65 11.29
CA LEU A 51 -6.51 10.03 11.10
C LEU A 51 -7.31 8.92 10.44
N LEU A 52 -6.78 8.34 9.35
CA LEU A 52 -7.42 7.20 8.67
C LEU A 52 -7.59 6.00 9.62
N THR A 53 -6.53 5.67 10.36
CA THR A 53 -6.49 4.47 11.21
C THR A 53 -7.34 4.59 12.49
N ASN A 54 -7.53 5.80 13.03
CA ASN A 54 -8.15 6.01 14.34
C ASN A 54 -9.51 6.72 14.30
N CYS A 55 -9.78 7.54 13.29
CA CYS A 55 -11.05 8.27 13.18
C CYS A 55 -12.04 7.59 12.22
N GLY A 56 -11.59 7.14 11.05
CA GLY A 56 -12.45 6.46 10.07
C GLY A 56 -13.55 7.33 9.45
N ASP A 57 -13.58 8.64 9.70
CA ASP A 57 -14.55 9.59 9.15
C ASP A 57 -14.06 10.09 7.79
N GLU A 58 -14.51 9.40 6.72
CA GLU A 58 -14.08 9.69 5.34
C GLU A 58 -14.32 11.15 4.96
N GLU A 59 -15.53 11.67 5.18
CA GLU A 59 -15.86 13.03 4.78
C GLU A 59 -14.99 14.07 5.49
N ARG A 60 -14.78 13.90 6.80
CA ARG A 60 -13.98 14.84 7.59
C ARG A 60 -12.52 14.83 7.18
N ILE A 61 -11.96 13.66 6.90
CA ILE A 61 -10.57 13.52 6.45
C ILE A 61 -10.42 14.07 5.04
N CYS A 62 -11.38 13.81 4.14
CA CYS A 62 -11.42 14.40 2.80
C CYS A 62 -11.45 15.93 2.86
N ARG A 63 -12.31 16.51 3.72
CA ARG A 63 -12.36 17.97 3.93
C ARG A 63 -11.01 18.50 4.40
N PHE A 64 -10.38 17.87 5.39
CA PHE A 64 -9.08 18.27 5.90
C PHE A 64 -7.99 18.22 4.82
N VAL A 65 -7.86 17.10 4.09
CA VAL A 65 -6.84 16.94 3.03
C VAL A 65 -7.04 17.97 1.92
N ASN A 66 -8.27 18.33 1.59
CA ASN A 66 -8.57 19.34 0.58
C ASN A 66 -8.23 20.77 1.02
N THR A 67 -7.94 21.03 2.31
CA THR A 67 -7.43 22.33 2.77
C THR A 67 -5.91 22.47 2.62
N LEU A 68 -5.20 21.37 2.36
CA LEU A 68 -3.74 21.34 2.33
C LEU A 68 -3.20 21.61 0.93
N ASP A 69 -1.98 22.14 0.86
CA ASP A 69 -1.29 22.43 -0.41
C ASP A 69 -1.07 21.15 -1.22
N PRO A 70 -1.69 21.02 -2.42
CA PRO A 70 -1.58 19.84 -3.26
C PRO A 70 -0.14 19.47 -3.60
N TYR A 71 0.73 20.47 -3.78
CA TYR A 71 2.12 20.23 -4.19
C TYR A 71 2.94 19.53 -3.09
N LYS A 72 2.63 19.82 -1.82
CA LYS A 72 3.32 19.24 -0.67
C LYS A 72 2.76 17.88 -0.28
N ILE A 73 1.44 17.67 -0.44
CA ILE A 73 0.78 16.48 0.11
C ILE A 73 0.66 15.30 -0.86
N GLY A 74 0.71 15.51 -2.18
CA GLY A 74 0.39 14.47 -3.16
C GLY A 74 1.15 13.15 -2.97
N GLY A 75 2.48 13.20 -2.81
CA GLY A 75 3.29 12.00 -2.58
C GLY A 75 3.06 11.36 -1.21
N VAL A 76 2.92 12.18 -0.18
CA VAL A 76 2.69 11.75 1.21
C VAL A 76 1.33 11.07 1.35
N LEU A 77 0.29 11.61 0.71
CA LEU A 77 -1.08 11.12 0.80
C LEU A 77 -1.20 9.66 0.31
N TYR A 78 -0.61 9.37 -0.85
CA TYR A 78 -0.63 8.01 -1.40
C TYR A 78 0.03 7.03 -0.42
N VAL A 79 1.20 7.35 0.12
CA VAL A 79 1.90 6.50 1.09
C VAL A 79 1.08 6.35 2.37
N SER A 80 0.54 7.44 2.92
CA SER A 80 -0.25 7.42 4.16
C SER A 80 -1.46 6.49 4.04
N THR A 81 -2.15 6.50 2.90
CA THR A 81 -3.29 5.58 2.67
C THR A 81 -2.87 4.11 2.69
N LYS A 82 -1.73 3.78 2.07
CA LYS A 82 -1.19 2.42 2.06
C LYS A 82 -0.69 2.00 3.45
N MET A 83 -0.07 2.90 4.22
CA MET A 83 0.33 2.63 5.60
C MET A 83 -0.86 2.37 6.51
N ALA A 84 -1.90 3.21 6.42
CA ALA A 84 -3.13 3.02 7.19
C ALA A 84 -3.80 1.68 6.85
N LEU A 85 -3.81 1.29 5.58
CA LEU A 85 -4.38 0.01 5.14
C LEU A 85 -3.63 -1.19 5.72
N VAL A 86 -2.28 -1.16 5.71
CA VAL A 86 -1.48 -2.22 6.36
C VAL A 86 -1.79 -2.33 7.85
N ARG A 87 -1.91 -1.19 8.54
CA ARG A 87 -2.25 -1.18 9.97
C ARG A 87 -3.65 -1.74 10.22
N TRP A 88 -4.62 -1.38 9.39
CA TRP A 88 -5.97 -1.91 9.47
C TRP A 88 -6.00 -3.44 9.28
N VAL A 89 -5.35 -3.97 8.24
CA VAL A 89 -5.27 -5.43 8.01
C VAL A 89 -4.65 -6.15 9.22
N ARG A 90 -3.56 -5.61 9.78
CA ARG A 90 -2.93 -6.18 10.98
C ARG A 90 -3.85 -6.17 12.20
N ARG A 91 -4.73 -5.17 12.35
CA ARG A 91 -5.70 -5.07 13.45
C ARG A 91 -6.85 -6.06 13.30
N ILE A 92 -7.34 -6.29 12.08
CA ILE A 92 -8.49 -7.17 11.83
C ILE A 92 -8.12 -8.65 11.64
N ALA A 93 -6.87 -8.96 11.29
CA ALA A 93 -6.45 -10.34 11.05
C ALA A 93 -6.79 -11.31 12.21
N PRO A 94 -6.61 -10.95 13.50
CA PRO A 94 -7.00 -11.84 14.60
C PRO A 94 -8.50 -12.11 14.66
N SER A 95 -9.36 -11.12 14.37
CA SER A 95 -10.83 -11.32 14.44
C SER A 95 -11.34 -12.19 13.29
N TRP A 96 -10.69 -12.11 12.12
CA TRP A 96 -10.97 -12.98 10.98
C TRP A 96 -10.46 -14.41 11.22
N ALA A 97 -9.29 -14.55 11.86
CA ALA A 97 -8.69 -15.85 12.15
C ALA A 97 -9.57 -16.74 13.06
N VAL A 98 -10.34 -16.15 13.98
CA VAL A 98 -11.33 -16.89 14.80
C VAL A 98 -12.35 -17.66 13.95
N HIS A 99 -12.61 -17.16 12.74
CA HIS A 99 -13.55 -17.75 11.79
C HIS A 99 -12.84 -18.58 10.70
N CYS A 100 -11.58 -18.92 10.90
CA CYS A 100 -10.74 -19.62 9.92
C CYS A 100 -10.57 -18.85 8.60
N VAL A 101 -10.68 -17.51 8.63
CA VAL A 101 -10.42 -16.65 7.47
C VAL A 101 -9.08 -15.95 7.67
N ASN A 102 -8.17 -16.07 6.71
CA ASN A 102 -6.91 -15.33 6.75
C ASN A 102 -7.00 -14.06 5.91
N ILE A 103 -6.43 -12.97 6.41
CA ILE A 103 -6.21 -11.75 5.63
C ILE A 103 -4.74 -11.34 5.69
N ASN A 104 -4.16 -11.05 4.54
CA ASN A 104 -2.75 -10.66 4.42
C ASN A 104 -2.57 -9.48 3.48
N THR A 105 -1.46 -8.76 3.63
CA THR A 105 -1.09 -7.67 2.72
C THR A 105 0.07 -8.06 1.81
N VAL A 106 0.00 -7.65 0.53
CA VAL A 106 1.10 -7.79 -0.42
C VAL A 106 1.63 -6.40 -0.79
N ALA A 107 2.92 -6.16 -0.60
CA ALA A 107 3.57 -4.86 -0.84
C ALA A 107 4.49 -4.91 -2.08
N PRO A 108 3.95 -4.68 -3.28
CA PRO A 108 4.74 -4.67 -4.51
C PRO A 108 5.72 -3.50 -4.55
N GLY A 109 6.91 -3.75 -5.13
CA GLY A 109 7.88 -2.71 -5.48
C GLY A 109 7.46 -1.88 -6.69
N ALA A 110 8.43 -1.23 -7.34
CA ALA A 110 8.18 -0.57 -8.61
C ALA A 110 7.74 -1.58 -9.67
N VAL A 111 6.50 -1.44 -10.16
CA VAL A 111 5.94 -2.28 -11.23
C VAL A 111 5.65 -1.38 -12.42
N ASN A 112 6.13 -1.80 -13.60
CA ASN A 112 5.92 -1.09 -14.85
C ASN A 112 4.44 -1.20 -15.26
N THR A 113 3.66 -0.18 -14.88
CA THR A 113 2.22 -0.05 -15.13
C THR A 113 1.93 1.36 -15.60
N THR A 114 0.73 1.61 -16.11
CA THR A 114 0.30 2.96 -16.52
C THR A 114 0.27 3.96 -15.35
N ILE A 115 0.24 3.50 -14.09
CA ILE A 115 0.31 4.34 -12.88
C ILE A 115 1.72 4.90 -12.64
N MET A 116 2.75 4.18 -13.09
CA MET A 116 4.15 4.63 -13.06
C MET A 116 4.83 4.18 -14.38
N PRO A 117 4.57 4.89 -15.49
CA PRO A 117 5.15 4.51 -16.78
C PRO A 117 6.66 4.75 -16.79
N GLY A 118 7.41 3.78 -17.31
CA GLY A 118 8.87 3.90 -17.43
C GLY A 118 9.64 3.59 -16.13
N THR A 119 8.98 3.09 -15.10
CA THR A 119 9.67 2.59 -13.90
C THR A 119 10.32 1.25 -14.21
N SER A 120 11.57 1.28 -14.65
CA SER A 120 12.48 0.16 -14.44
C SER A 120 12.73 0.05 -12.95
N VAL A 121 12.90 -1.16 -12.42
CA VAL A 121 13.20 -1.37 -11.00
C VAL A 121 14.39 -0.50 -10.64
N LYS A 122 14.19 0.57 -9.86
CA LYS A 122 15.30 1.39 -9.39
C LYS A 122 16.24 0.47 -8.62
N ASP A 123 17.54 0.56 -8.89
CA ASP A 123 18.57 -0.33 -8.35
C ASP A 123 18.47 -0.52 -6.81
N GLY A 124 17.93 0.47 -6.10
CA GLY A 124 17.67 0.44 -4.66
C GLY A 124 16.64 -0.58 -4.16
N PHE A 125 15.65 -1.01 -4.96
CA PHE A 125 14.66 -2.01 -4.54
C PHE A 125 15.29 -3.41 -4.44
N PHE A 126 16.07 -3.80 -5.44
CA PHE A 126 16.87 -5.03 -5.39
C PHE A 126 17.95 -4.94 -4.31
N GLN A 127 18.58 -3.77 -4.14
CA GLN A 127 19.59 -3.54 -3.09
C GLN A 127 19.04 -3.80 -1.67
N PHE A 128 17.79 -3.41 -1.40
CA PHE A 128 17.14 -3.65 -0.12
C PHE A 128 16.64 -5.09 0.04
N ILE A 129 15.98 -5.66 -0.98
CA ILE A 129 15.49 -7.05 -0.91
C ILE A 129 16.66 -8.04 -0.82
N LEU A 130 17.74 -7.81 -1.56
CA LEU A 130 18.91 -8.69 -1.59
C LEU A 130 19.98 -8.31 -0.56
N GLY A 131 19.81 -7.20 0.18
CA GLY A 131 20.77 -6.71 1.16
C GLY A 131 22.17 -6.43 0.61
N ARG A 132 22.32 -6.19 -0.70
CA ARG A 132 23.64 -6.10 -1.37
C ARG A 132 23.91 -4.71 -1.91
N ASN A 133 25.03 -4.12 -1.49
CA ASN A 133 25.58 -2.90 -2.08
C ASN A 133 25.87 -3.12 -3.59
N ALA A 134 25.22 -2.37 -4.49
CA ALA A 134 25.45 -2.39 -5.94
C ALA A 134 26.82 -1.84 -6.37
N ARG A 135 27.90 -2.32 -5.76
CA ARG A 135 29.28 -2.10 -6.23
C ARG A 135 29.86 -3.29 -6.99
N SER A 136 29.09 -4.34 -7.26
CA SER A 136 29.62 -5.55 -7.90
C SER A 136 28.61 -6.33 -8.76
N LEU A 137 27.94 -5.67 -9.71
CA LEU A 137 27.33 -6.38 -10.84
C LEU A 137 28.14 -6.02 -12.09
N PRO A 138 28.91 -6.96 -12.68
CA PRO A 138 29.57 -6.70 -13.95
C PRO A 138 28.49 -6.50 -15.02
N SER A 139 28.62 -5.41 -15.78
CA SER A 139 27.81 -5.10 -16.95
C SER A 139 28.08 -6.13 -18.05
N GLY A 140 27.40 -7.28 -17.99
CA GLY A 140 27.41 -8.28 -19.05
C GLY A 140 26.09 -8.23 -19.81
N SER A 141 26.14 -7.74 -21.05
CA SER A 141 25.06 -7.86 -22.03
C SER A 141 24.77 -9.35 -22.29
N LEU A 142 23.61 -9.83 -21.86
CA LEU A 142 23.07 -11.12 -22.28
C LEU A 142 22.58 -10.98 -23.72
N ASP A 143 23.48 -11.23 -24.66
CA ASP A 143 23.15 -11.47 -26.05
C ASP A 143 22.35 -12.78 -26.14
N ARG A 144 21.14 -12.71 -26.69
CA ARG A 144 20.26 -13.87 -26.85
C ARG A 144 20.55 -14.50 -28.21
N THR A 145 21.49 -15.43 -28.26
CA THR A 145 21.56 -16.43 -29.35
C THR A 145 22.17 -17.73 -28.86
N ALA A 146 21.49 -18.82 -29.22
CA ALA A 146 21.78 -20.25 -29.05
C ALA A 146 21.39 -20.88 -27.70
#